data_AF-A0A7X5R0B2-F1
#
_entry.id   AF-A0A7X5R0B2-F1
#
_cell.length_a   1.000
_cell.length_b   1.000
_cell.length_c   1.000
_cell.angle_alpha   90.00
_cell.angle_beta   90.00
_cell.angle_gamma   90.00
#
_symmetry.space_group_name_H-M   'P 1'
#
loop_
_entity.id
_entity.type
_entity.pdbx_description
1 polymer ?
#
loop_
_entity_poly.entity_id
_entity_poly.type
_entity_poly.pdbx_seq_one_letter_code
_entity_poly.pdbx_strand_id
1 'polypeptide(L)'
;MQPTSRPAPSHRAALPPLFTSFSREVLGPSGHTVADPVAEPESAEYGAVRLVLNARPTLFRVAKTTPTKVGQFVTVWARSEEGPIRPFDQTDGITTLIVLVATPRSTERGLFVFPAAALIARGVFAQGGTGGKRAFRMYPPWTATTNASGLTAQRWQAAYFVSLWPESEHSLGSKADTSRLSQLILA
;
A
#
# COMPACT_ATOMS: atom_id res chain seq x y z
N MET A 1 15.61 43.25 17.11
CA MET A 1 16.10 41.90 16.77
C MET A 1 15.17 40.90 17.44
N GLN A 2 14.25 40.28 16.71
CA GLN A 2 13.45 39.16 17.24
C GLN A 2 14.29 37.89 17.20
N PRO A 3 14.28 37.05 18.25
CA PRO A 3 14.91 35.75 18.18
C PRO A 3 14.09 34.86 17.24
N THR A 4 14.73 34.39 16.17
CA THR A 4 14.17 33.37 15.28
C THR A 4 13.87 32.12 16.09
N SER A 5 12.59 31.78 16.25
CA SER A 5 12.17 30.52 16.81
C SER A 5 12.68 29.38 15.92
N ARG A 6 13.55 28.55 16.49
CA ARG A 6 13.94 27.26 15.91
C ARG A 6 12.65 26.44 15.74
N PRO A 7 12.33 25.89 14.55
CA PRO A 7 11.17 25.02 14.42
C PRO A 7 11.35 23.85 15.40
N ALA A 8 10.32 23.60 16.21
CA ALA A 8 10.29 22.44 17.11
C ALA A 8 10.57 21.17 16.30
N PRO A 9 11.26 20.16 16.88
CA PRO A 9 11.39 18.88 16.22
C PRO A 9 9.99 18.37 15.93
N SER A 10 9.62 18.31 14.64
CA SER A 10 8.36 17.69 14.22
C SER A 10 8.40 16.27 14.75
N HIS A 11 7.56 15.98 15.74
CA HIS A 11 7.50 14.67 16.38
C HIS A 11 6.99 13.67 15.33
N ARG A 12 7.92 13.07 14.56
CA ARG A 12 7.59 12.03 13.58
C ARG A 12 6.81 10.95 14.33
N ALA A 13 5.59 10.66 13.87
CA ALA A 13 4.80 9.60 14.45
C ALA A 13 5.54 8.26 14.32
N ALA A 14 5.40 7.40 15.33
CA ALA A 14 6.01 6.08 15.31
C ALA A 14 5.51 5.28 14.10
N LEU A 15 6.40 4.51 13.49
CA LEU A 15 6.05 3.66 12.36
C LEU A 15 5.09 2.53 12.80
N PRO A 16 4.08 2.19 11.99
CA PRO A 16 3.19 1.07 12.29
C PRO A 16 3.98 -0.25 12.46
N PRO A 17 3.63 -1.10 13.44
CA PRO A 17 4.32 -2.37 13.66
C PRO A 17 4.34 -3.27 12.41
N LEU A 18 3.20 -3.36 11.71
CA LEU A 18 3.10 -4.17 10.48
C LEU A 18 4.03 -3.67 9.37
N PHE A 19 4.21 -2.35 9.23
CA PHE A 19 5.18 -1.81 8.27
C PHE A 19 6.61 -2.15 8.68
N THR A 20 6.92 -2.06 9.97
CA THR A 20 8.27 -2.36 10.50
C THR A 20 8.65 -3.82 10.28
N SER A 21 7.75 -4.77 10.56
CA SER A 21 7.94 -6.19 10.25
C SER A 21 8.06 -6.42 8.74
N PHE A 22 7.15 -5.85 7.95
CA PHE A 22 7.18 -5.97 6.48
C PHE A 22 8.51 -5.49 5.88
N SER A 23 9.00 -4.32 6.29
CA SER A 23 10.27 -3.77 5.82
C SER A 23 11.44 -4.70 6.13
N ARG A 24 11.50 -5.23 7.36
CA ARG A 24 12.57 -6.11 7.83
C ARG A 24 12.54 -7.51 7.21
N GLU A 25 11.36 -8.09 7.05
CA GLU A 25 11.20 -9.50 6.69
C GLU A 25 11.02 -9.71 5.19
N VAL A 26 10.55 -8.69 4.47
CA VAL A 26 10.26 -8.77 3.04
C VAL A 26 11.15 -7.85 2.22
N LEU A 27 11.13 -6.54 2.49
CA LEU A 27 11.84 -5.58 1.63
C LEU A 27 13.37 -5.71 1.75
N GLY A 28 13.90 -5.74 2.97
CA GLY A 28 15.34 -5.89 3.22
C GLY A 28 15.92 -7.17 2.59
N PRO A 29 15.37 -8.36 2.89
CA PRO A 29 15.84 -9.62 2.30
C PRO A 29 15.68 -9.70 0.78
N SER A 30 14.75 -8.93 0.19
CA SER A 30 14.58 -8.83 -1.26
C SER A 30 15.54 -7.84 -1.92
N GLY A 31 16.47 -7.23 -1.15
CA GLY A 31 17.45 -6.27 -1.66
C GLY A 31 16.87 -4.88 -1.94
N HIS A 32 15.68 -4.57 -1.43
CA HIS A 32 15.07 -3.26 -1.62
C HIS A 32 15.46 -2.28 -0.51
N THR A 33 15.84 -1.06 -0.89
CA THR A 33 16.23 0.01 0.02
C THR A 33 15.01 0.86 0.38
N VAL A 34 14.76 1.01 1.68
CA VAL A 34 13.71 1.89 2.22
C VAL A 34 14.37 3.14 2.80
N ALA A 35 13.96 4.30 2.32
CA ALA A 35 14.38 5.60 2.82
C ALA A 35 13.17 6.45 3.25
N ASP A 36 13.42 7.33 4.22
CA ASP A 36 12.46 8.31 4.76
C ASP A 36 11.04 7.79 5.03
N PRO A 37 10.86 6.66 5.75
CA PRO A 37 9.52 6.22 6.12
C PRO A 37 8.88 7.22 7.10
N VAL A 38 7.70 7.72 6.74
CA VAL A 38 6.89 8.65 7.53
C VAL A 38 5.48 8.08 7.68
N ALA A 39 5.08 7.80 8.91
CA ALA A 39 3.71 7.40 9.22
C ALA A 39 2.72 8.54 8.97
N GLU A 40 1.52 8.22 8.49
CA GLU A 40 0.43 9.19 8.25
C GLU A 40 -0.63 9.04 9.36
N PRO A 41 -0.65 9.91 10.40
CA PRO A 41 -1.51 9.72 11.57
C PRO A 41 -3.00 9.65 11.24
N GLU A 42 -3.45 10.44 10.26
CA GLU A 42 -4.86 10.49 9.87
C GLU A 42 -5.35 9.22 9.16
N SER A 43 -4.43 8.41 8.65
CA SER A 43 -4.70 7.10 8.05
C SER A 43 -4.03 5.97 8.83
N ALA A 44 -3.68 6.21 10.10
CA ALA A 44 -3.02 5.23 10.97
C ALA A 44 -3.82 3.94 11.11
N GLU A 45 -5.15 4.03 11.04
CA GLU A 45 -6.04 2.87 11.05
C GLU A 45 -5.69 1.84 9.93
N TYR A 46 -5.18 2.32 8.80
CA TYR A 46 -4.79 1.50 7.64
C TYR A 46 -3.27 1.36 7.53
N GLY A 47 -2.53 1.51 8.64
CA GLY A 47 -1.08 1.37 8.68
C GLY A 47 -0.34 2.27 7.68
N ALA A 48 -0.89 3.45 7.41
CA ALA A 48 -0.43 4.31 6.34
C ALA A 48 0.98 4.86 6.57
N VAL A 49 1.86 4.62 5.59
CA VAL A 49 3.24 5.12 5.57
C VAL A 49 3.56 5.67 4.18
N ARG A 50 4.21 6.82 4.11
CA ARG A 50 4.91 7.31 2.91
C ARG A 50 6.39 6.97 3.04
N LEU A 51 7.01 6.50 1.98
CA LEU A 51 8.42 6.13 1.97
C LEU A 51 9.02 6.31 0.58
N VAL A 52 10.33 6.24 0.48
CA VAL A 52 11.04 6.11 -0.79
C VAL A 52 11.58 4.68 -0.88
N LEU A 53 11.09 3.91 -1.86
CA LEU A 53 11.50 2.53 -2.09
C LEU A 53 12.34 2.47 -3.36
N ASN A 54 13.64 2.12 -3.27
CA ASN A 54 14.56 2.13 -4.41
C ASN A 54 14.50 3.46 -5.21
N ALA A 55 14.57 4.59 -4.51
CA ALA A 55 14.43 5.95 -5.07
C ALA A 55 13.04 6.30 -5.66
N ARG A 56 12.02 5.47 -5.44
CA ARG A 56 10.64 5.69 -5.92
C ARG A 56 9.68 6.09 -4.80
N PRO A 57 9.04 7.27 -4.86
CA PRO A 57 8.05 7.67 -3.87
C PRO A 57 6.86 6.70 -3.81
N THR A 58 6.68 6.08 -2.65
CA THR A 58 5.79 4.93 -2.46
C THR A 58 4.84 5.18 -1.28
N LEU A 59 3.59 4.76 -1.45
CA LEU A 59 2.63 4.63 -0.38
C LEU A 59 2.56 3.18 0.09
N PHE A 60 2.57 2.96 1.40
CA PHE A 60 2.24 1.69 2.01
C PHE A 60 0.92 1.80 2.77
N ARG A 61 0.05 0.79 2.61
CA ARG A 61 -1.24 0.66 3.29
C ARG A 61 -1.47 -0.79 3.71
N VAL A 62 -2.34 -0.97 4.69
CA VAL A 62 -2.87 -2.27 5.13
C VAL A 62 -4.37 -2.28 4.86
N ALA A 63 -4.83 -3.25 4.06
CA ALA A 63 -6.26 -3.43 3.84
C ALA A 63 -6.91 -4.17 5.01
N LYS A 64 -8.22 -3.99 5.17
CA LYS A 64 -9.00 -4.59 6.25
C LYS A 64 -10.15 -5.42 5.74
N THR A 65 -10.35 -6.60 6.31
CA THR A 65 -11.56 -7.37 6.09
C THR A 65 -12.76 -6.67 6.73
N THR A 66 -13.83 -6.50 5.95
CA THR A 66 -15.11 -5.96 6.44
C THR A 66 -16.12 -7.09 6.60
N PRO A 67 -16.89 -7.18 7.70
CA PRO A 67 -17.78 -8.34 7.94
C PRO A 67 -18.82 -8.60 6.85
N THR A 68 -19.35 -7.55 6.22
CA THR A 68 -20.55 -7.62 5.38
C THR A 68 -20.29 -7.60 3.89
N LYS A 69 -19.04 -7.38 3.45
CA LYS A 69 -18.70 -7.20 2.04
C LYS A 69 -17.43 -7.96 1.68
N VAL A 70 -17.51 -8.73 0.60
CA VAL A 70 -16.40 -9.51 0.01
C VAL A 70 -15.26 -8.59 -0.41
N GLY A 71 -14.02 -9.08 -0.23
CA GLY A 71 -12.80 -8.32 -0.44
C GLY A 71 -12.41 -7.47 0.77
N GLN A 72 -11.18 -6.97 0.76
CA GLN A 72 -10.63 -6.15 1.83
C GLN A 72 -10.70 -4.66 1.46
N PHE A 73 -11.07 -3.81 2.40
CA PHE A 73 -11.22 -2.38 2.22
C PHE A 73 -9.92 -1.65 2.55
N VAL A 74 -9.51 -0.70 1.71
CA VAL A 74 -8.33 0.15 1.94
C VAL A 74 -8.64 1.59 1.59
N THR A 75 -8.12 2.52 2.39
CA THR A 75 -8.18 3.96 2.12
C THR A 75 -6.90 4.44 1.46
N VAL A 76 -7.06 5.33 0.46
CA VAL A 76 -5.99 5.89 -0.35
C VAL A 76 -6.38 7.33 -0.70
N TRP A 77 -6.05 8.27 0.17
CA TRP A 77 -6.37 9.68 0.00
C TRP A 77 -5.26 10.56 0.58
N ALA A 78 -5.20 11.79 0.11
CA ALA A 78 -4.34 12.86 0.63
C ALA A 78 -5.20 14.00 1.20
N ARG A 79 -4.67 14.71 2.19
CA ARG A 79 -5.28 15.95 2.68
C ARG A 79 -4.76 17.11 1.81
N SER A 80 -5.67 17.91 1.28
CA SER A 80 -5.32 19.21 0.70
C SER A 80 -4.87 20.15 1.82
N GLU A 81 -3.91 21.06 1.56
CA GLU A 81 -3.25 21.89 2.57
C GLU A 81 -4.19 22.48 3.63
N GLU A 82 -5.37 22.94 3.22
CA GLU A 82 -6.41 23.47 4.12
C GLU A 82 -7.81 22.88 3.84
N GLY A 83 -7.86 21.81 3.03
CA GLY A 83 -9.09 21.37 2.37
C GLY A 83 -9.59 19.98 2.76
N PRO A 84 -10.69 19.52 2.13
CA PRO A 84 -11.21 18.17 2.34
C PRO A 84 -10.19 17.12 1.86
N ILE A 85 -10.39 15.89 2.31
CA ILE A 85 -9.65 14.74 1.79
C ILE A 85 -9.96 14.54 0.30
N ARG A 86 -8.92 14.28 -0.48
CA ARG A 86 -9.02 14.04 -1.94
C ARG A 86 -8.31 12.75 -2.33
N PRO A 87 -8.65 12.15 -3.48
CA PRO A 87 -7.81 11.11 -4.06
C PRO A 87 -6.37 11.61 -4.23
N PHE A 88 -5.42 10.68 -4.20
CA PHE A 88 -4.10 10.97 -4.73
C PHE A 88 -4.21 11.28 -6.22
N ASP A 89 -3.44 12.25 -6.67
CA ASP A 89 -3.39 12.74 -8.04
C ASP A 89 -2.04 12.39 -8.67
N GLN A 90 -2.00 12.29 -10.00
CA GLN A 90 -0.76 12.13 -10.76
C GLN A 90 0.33 13.16 -10.37
N THR A 91 -0.08 14.38 -10.01
CA THR A 91 0.80 15.49 -9.62
C THR A 91 1.39 15.36 -8.20
N ASP A 92 0.91 14.42 -7.37
CA ASP A 92 1.44 14.20 -6.02
C ASP A 92 2.81 13.52 -5.99
N GLY A 93 3.33 13.09 -7.15
CA GLY A 93 4.64 12.46 -7.29
C GLY A 93 4.73 11.04 -6.74
N ILE A 94 3.62 10.42 -6.33
CA ILE A 94 3.58 9.02 -5.93
C ILE A 94 3.67 8.12 -7.16
N THR A 95 4.66 7.24 -7.19
CA THR A 95 4.88 6.30 -8.30
C THR A 95 4.32 4.91 -8.01
N THR A 96 4.21 4.53 -6.74
CA THR A 96 3.88 3.16 -6.35
C THR A 96 2.95 3.14 -5.13
N LEU A 97 1.96 2.25 -5.14
CA LEU A 97 1.14 1.91 -3.97
C LEU A 97 1.34 0.43 -3.63
N ILE A 98 1.82 0.16 -2.42
CA ILE A 98 1.90 -1.17 -1.83
C ILE A 98 0.75 -1.33 -0.83
N VAL A 99 -0.05 -2.38 -1.00
CA VAL A 99 -1.13 -2.73 -0.07
C VAL A 99 -0.91 -4.13 0.47
N LEU A 100 -0.68 -4.23 1.78
CA LEU A 100 -0.66 -5.50 2.50
C LEU A 100 -2.09 -6.00 2.69
N VAL A 101 -2.32 -7.26 2.31
CA VAL A 101 -3.59 -7.98 2.50
C VAL A 101 -3.33 -9.25 3.30
N ALA A 102 -4.18 -9.53 4.28
CA ALA A 102 -4.12 -10.75 5.08
C ALA A 102 -5.51 -11.17 5.53
N THR A 103 -5.78 -12.46 5.57
CA THR A 103 -7.02 -12.99 6.14
C THR A 103 -6.83 -13.20 7.66
N PRO A 104 -7.65 -12.59 8.53
CA PRO A 104 -7.54 -12.82 9.97
C PRO A 104 -7.66 -14.30 10.32
N ARG A 105 -6.78 -14.81 11.20
CA ARG A 105 -6.74 -16.22 11.65
C ARG A 105 -6.49 -17.23 10.53
N SER A 106 -5.85 -16.80 9.44
CA SER A 106 -5.43 -17.65 8.32
C SER A 106 -3.96 -17.36 7.99
N THR A 107 -3.32 -18.27 7.27
CA THR A 107 -1.96 -18.10 6.73
C THR A 107 -1.96 -17.32 5.42
N GLU A 108 -3.13 -17.03 4.85
CA GLU A 108 -3.31 -16.26 3.62
C GLU A 108 -2.87 -14.81 3.79
N ARG A 109 -1.75 -14.47 3.17
CA ARG A 109 -1.21 -13.10 3.15
C ARG A 109 -0.48 -12.80 1.86
N GLY A 110 -0.44 -11.52 1.51
CA GLY A 110 0.16 -11.07 0.26
C GLY A 110 0.25 -9.56 0.16
N LEU A 111 0.84 -9.12 -0.94
CA LEU A 111 0.99 -7.72 -1.29
C LEU A 111 0.33 -7.48 -2.64
N PHE A 112 -0.26 -6.30 -2.79
CA PHE A 112 -0.45 -5.72 -4.10
C PHE A 112 0.52 -4.57 -4.29
N VAL A 113 1.19 -4.55 -5.44
CA VAL A 113 2.17 -3.51 -5.79
C VAL A 113 1.71 -2.87 -7.09
N PHE A 114 1.02 -1.73 -6.97
CA PHE A 114 0.45 -1.03 -8.12
C PHE A 114 1.35 0.13 -8.56
N PRO A 115 1.74 0.21 -9.85
CA PRO A 115 2.29 1.43 -10.40
C PRO A 115 1.20 2.50 -10.52
N ALA A 116 1.57 3.77 -10.35
CA ALA A 116 0.63 4.89 -10.41
C ALA A 116 -0.13 4.95 -11.74
N ALA A 117 0.51 4.61 -12.86
CA ALA A 117 -0.13 4.53 -14.17
C ALA A 117 -1.33 3.55 -14.18
N ALA A 118 -1.19 2.39 -13.54
CA ALA A 118 -2.30 1.43 -13.42
C ALA A 118 -3.43 1.97 -12.53
N LEU A 119 -3.09 2.68 -11.45
CA LEU A 119 -4.08 3.30 -10.55
C LEU A 119 -4.86 4.40 -11.26
N ILE A 120 -4.20 5.22 -12.08
CA ILE A 120 -4.84 6.26 -12.91
C ILE A 120 -5.75 5.59 -13.95
N ALA A 121 -5.26 4.60 -14.71
CA ALA A 121 -6.04 3.88 -15.71
C ALA A 121 -7.28 3.18 -15.13
N ARG A 122 -7.27 2.83 -13.84
CA ARG A 122 -8.41 2.22 -13.11
C ARG A 122 -9.25 3.23 -12.34
N GLY A 123 -8.99 4.53 -12.51
CA GLY A 123 -9.71 5.63 -11.86
C GLY A 123 -9.60 5.60 -10.34
N VAL A 124 -8.49 5.09 -9.80
CA VAL A 124 -8.19 5.13 -8.36
C VAL A 124 -7.44 6.41 -8.03
N PHE A 125 -6.38 6.74 -8.77
CA PHE A 125 -5.77 8.05 -8.70
C PHE A 125 -6.52 9.03 -9.62
N ALA A 126 -6.55 10.29 -9.21
CA ALA A 126 -7.05 11.38 -10.02
C ALA A 126 -6.02 11.75 -11.11
N GLN A 127 -6.51 12.36 -12.18
CA GLN A 127 -5.69 12.90 -13.26
C GLN A 127 -6.03 14.38 -13.41
N GLY A 128 -5.08 15.25 -13.03
CA GLY A 128 -5.27 16.70 -13.08
C GLY A 128 -6.41 17.19 -12.19
N GLY A 129 -6.58 16.59 -11.01
CA GLY A 129 -7.62 16.90 -10.02
C GLY A 129 -8.99 16.31 -10.33
N THR A 130 -9.15 15.58 -11.43
CA THR A 130 -10.44 15.03 -11.86
C THR A 130 -10.55 13.54 -11.55
N GLY A 131 -11.70 13.13 -11.01
CA GLY A 131 -12.01 11.74 -10.72
C GLY A 131 -11.23 11.17 -9.53
N GLY A 132 -10.88 9.87 -9.60
CA GLY A 132 -10.18 9.16 -8.54
C GLY A 132 -11.09 8.63 -7.43
N LYS A 133 -10.49 7.85 -6.53
CA LYS A 133 -11.15 7.22 -5.38
C LYS A 133 -10.35 7.51 -4.12
N ARG A 134 -11.07 7.70 -3.00
CA ARG A 134 -10.47 7.86 -1.66
C ARG A 134 -10.30 6.52 -0.94
N ALA A 135 -10.94 5.48 -1.46
CA ALA A 135 -10.88 4.11 -0.95
C ALA A 135 -11.36 3.13 -2.02
N PHE A 136 -10.93 1.88 -1.94
CA PHE A 136 -11.40 0.82 -2.82
C PHE A 136 -11.25 -0.56 -2.18
N ARG A 137 -11.71 -1.60 -2.89
CA ARG A 137 -11.64 -2.99 -2.45
C ARG A 137 -10.53 -3.74 -3.14
N MET A 138 -9.82 -4.53 -2.36
CA MET A 138 -8.81 -5.49 -2.74
C MET A 138 -9.42 -6.88 -2.79
N TYR A 139 -9.14 -7.60 -3.86
CA TYR A 139 -9.58 -8.97 -4.06
C TYR A 139 -8.34 -9.86 -4.25
N PRO A 140 -7.70 -10.30 -3.15
CA PRO A 140 -6.67 -11.33 -3.21
C PRO A 140 -7.12 -12.57 -4.01
N PRO A 141 -6.19 -13.34 -4.61
CA PRO A 141 -6.56 -14.52 -5.40
C PRO A 141 -7.40 -15.55 -4.65
N TRP A 142 -7.21 -15.68 -3.33
CA TRP A 142 -8.01 -16.57 -2.46
C TRP A 142 -9.41 -16.04 -2.15
N THR A 143 -9.74 -14.80 -2.53
CA THR A 143 -11.07 -14.24 -2.30
C THR A 143 -12.06 -14.72 -3.36
N ALA A 144 -13.03 -15.55 -2.95
CA ALA A 144 -14.15 -15.89 -3.82
C ALA A 144 -15.11 -14.70 -3.98
N THR A 145 -15.31 -14.22 -5.21
CA THR A 145 -16.26 -13.15 -5.53
C THR A 145 -17.16 -13.54 -6.68
N THR A 146 -18.46 -13.29 -6.55
CA THR A 146 -19.49 -13.68 -7.54
C THR A 146 -20.13 -12.50 -8.24
N ASN A 147 -19.97 -11.28 -7.72
CA ASN A 147 -20.52 -10.09 -8.35
C ASN A 147 -19.59 -9.56 -9.45
N ALA A 148 -20.17 -9.02 -10.53
CA ALA A 148 -19.44 -8.60 -11.73
C ALA A 148 -18.35 -7.55 -11.44
N SER A 149 -18.63 -6.59 -10.55
CA SER A 149 -17.67 -5.55 -10.16
C SER A 149 -16.45 -6.13 -9.44
N GLY A 150 -16.66 -7.07 -8.52
CA GLY A 150 -15.61 -7.77 -7.79
C GLY A 150 -14.77 -8.66 -8.69
N LEU A 151 -15.40 -9.42 -9.60
CA LEU A 151 -14.70 -10.23 -10.60
C LEU A 151 -13.82 -9.36 -11.51
N THR A 152 -14.36 -8.25 -12.00
CA THR A 152 -13.61 -7.29 -12.82
C THR A 152 -12.44 -6.71 -12.04
N ALA A 153 -12.65 -6.35 -10.77
CA ALA A 153 -11.60 -5.83 -9.90
C ALA A 153 -10.49 -6.85 -9.65
N GLN A 154 -10.85 -8.08 -9.27
CA GLN A 154 -9.92 -9.16 -9.02
C GLN A 154 -9.05 -9.46 -10.25
N ARG A 155 -9.66 -9.54 -11.44
CA ARG A 155 -8.93 -9.83 -12.68
C ARG A 155 -7.77 -8.87 -12.93
N TRP A 156 -7.98 -7.56 -12.77
CA TRP A 156 -6.90 -6.61 -13.00
C TRP A 156 -5.94 -6.52 -11.82
N GLN A 157 -6.43 -6.69 -10.59
CA GLN A 157 -5.59 -6.65 -9.40
C GLN A 157 -4.62 -7.83 -9.35
N ALA A 158 -5.03 -9.01 -9.82
CA ALA A 158 -4.19 -10.22 -9.85
C ALA A 158 -2.87 -10.00 -10.59
N ALA A 159 -2.82 -9.14 -11.61
CA ALA A 159 -1.60 -8.79 -12.32
C ALA A 159 -0.55 -8.08 -11.43
N TYR A 160 -0.94 -7.55 -10.28
CA TYR A 160 -0.09 -6.79 -9.37
C TYR A 160 0.09 -7.48 -8.01
N PHE A 161 -0.30 -8.75 -7.91
CA PHE A 161 -0.28 -9.49 -6.66
C PHE A 161 1.04 -10.24 -6.45
N VAL A 162 1.51 -10.28 -5.20
CA VAL A 162 2.65 -11.06 -4.71
C VAL A 162 2.20 -11.89 -3.52
N SER A 163 2.42 -13.20 -3.62
CA SER A 163 2.18 -14.15 -2.53
C SER A 163 3.23 -13.98 -1.42
N LEU A 164 2.78 -13.89 -0.17
CA LEU A 164 3.64 -13.92 1.04
C LEU A 164 3.44 -15.21 1.85
N TRP A 165 2.92 -16.25 1.21
CA TRP A 165 2.73 -17.54 1.85
C TRP A 165 4.11 -18.13 2.20
N PRO A 166 4.22 -18.85 3.33
CA PRO A 166 5.38 -19.69 3.52
C PRO A 166 5.41 -20.74 2.40
N GLU A 167 6.49 -20.80 1.62
CA GLU A 167 6.81 -22.02 0.87
C GLU A 167 6.87 -23.18 1.88
N SER A 168 6.41 -24.35 1.45
CA SER A 168 6.18 -25.56 2.26
C SER A 168 7.33 -25.90 3.23
N GLU A 169 6.99 -26.67 4.27
CA GLU A 169 7.69 -26.95 5.55
C GLU A 169 9.19 -27.32 5.52
N HIS A 170 9.84 -27.37 4.37
CA HIS A 170 11.27 -27.64 4.24
C HIS A 170 12.15 -26.39 4.17
N SER A 171 11.59 -25.19 4.36
CA SER A 171 12.38 -23.97 4.51
C SER A 171 11.85 -23.08 5.64
N LEU A 172 12.66 -22.95 6.69
CA LEU A 172 12.41 -22.05 7.83
C LEU A 172 12.58 -20.59 7.37
N GLY A 173 11.55 -20.07 6.71
CA GLY A 173 11.48 -18.68 6.29
C GLY A 173 10.39 -18.52 5.25
N SER A 174 9.33 -17.79 5.61
CA SER A 174 8.34 -17.35 4.63
C SER A 174 9.00 -16.41 3.65
N LYS A 175 9.50 -16.93 2.53
CA LYS A 175 10.05 -16.09 1.47
C LYS A 175 8.89 -15.58 0.63
N ALA A 176 8.75 -14.25 0.56
CA ALA A 176 7.98 -13.62 -0.49
C ALA A 176 8.47 -14.13 -1.85
N ASP A 177 7.60 -14.16 -2.87
CA ASP A 177 8.05 -14.28 -4.25
C ASP A 177 8.86 -13.03 -4.63
N THR A 178 10.15 -13.06 -4.28
CA THR A 178 11.08 -11.93 -4.37
C THR A 178 11.33 -11.52 -5.81
N SER A 179 11.28 -12.47 -6.75
CA SER A 179 11.38 -12.21 -8.19
C SER A 179 10.18 -11.40 -8.67
N ARG A 180 8.96 -11.85 -8.33
CA ARG A 180 7.73 -11.13 -8.69
C ARG A 180 7.65 -9.76 -8.01
N LEU A 181 8.03 -9.67 -6.74
CA LEU A 181 8.07 -8.40 -6.00
C LEU A 181 9.02 -7.41 -6.67
N SER A 182 10.24 -7.85 -7.02
CA SER A 182 11.23 -7.02 -7.70
C SER A 182 10.72 -6.55 -9.07
N GLN A 183 10.10 -7.44 -9.85
CA GLN A 183 9.51 -7.11 -11.14
C GLN A 183 8.45 -6.00 -11.02
N LEU A 184 7.57 -6.09 -10.01
CA LEU A 184 6.49 -5.13 -9.82
C LEU A 184 6.95 -3.79 -9.24
N ILE A 185 8.02 -3.76 -8.44
CA ILE A 185 8.59 -2.52 -7.92
C ILE A 185 9.35 -1.74 -9.01
N LEU A 186 9.90 -2.43 -10.01
CA LEU A 186 10.64 -1.82 -11.12
C LEU A 186 9.77 -1.34 -12.28
N ALA A 187 8.55 -1.87 -12.40
CA ALA A 187 7.55 -1.49 -13.41
C ALA A 187 7.00 -0.07 -13.20
#